data_AF-A0A8S3KAW4-F1
#
_entry.id   AF-A0A8S3KAW4-F1
#
_cell.length_a   1.000
_cell.length_b   1.000
_cell.length_c   1.000
_cell.angle_alpha   90.00
_cell.angle_beta   90.00
_cell.angle_gamma   90.00
#
_symmetry.space_group_name_H-M   'P 1'
#
loop_
_entity.id
_entity.type
_entity.pdbx_description
1 polymer ?
#
loop_
_entity_poly.entity_id
_entity_poly.type
_entity_poly.pdbx_seq_one_letter_code
_entity_poly.pdbx_strand_id
1 'polypeptide(L)'
;MLFLYGTETHLNMARYLIINFPYTITQIYNKEEYYGEIVLHIAIIKRNPTMVEWLLGEEHNKAYLEQQLTSAASGVFFQEGRPCYYGETPLAFACCTNQWNIAEILLKFGASM
;
A
#
# COMPACT_ATOMS: atom_id res chain seq x y z
N MET A 1 -2.96 8.35 9.57
CA MET A 1 -2.55 7.84 8.25
C MET A 1 -1.95 8.99 7.48
N LEU A 2 -0.71 8.85 7.00
CA LEU A 2 -0.02 9.90 6.26
C LEU A 2 -0.82 10.21 4.99
N PHE A 3 -1.44 11.38 4.92
CA PHE A 3 -2.21 11.79 3.76
C PHE A 3 -1.24 12.07 2.60
N LEU A 4 -1.08 11.10 1.70
CA LEU A 4 -0.48 11.29 0.38
C LEU A 4 -1.44 12.09 -0.54
N TYR A 5 -1.98 13.23 -0.09
CA TYR A 5 -3.09 13.88 -0.80
C TYR A 5 -2.91 15.40 -1.00
N GLY A 6 -3.23 15.84 -2.21
CA GLY A 6 -3.67 17.20 -2.53
C GLY A 6 -2.72 17.98 -3.43
N THR A 7 -1.43 18.01 -3.11
CA THR A 7 -0.44 18.82 -3.84
C THR A 7 0.94 18.17 -3.81
N GLU A 8 1.84 18.62 -4.68
CA GLU A 8 3.26 18.22 -4.68
C GLU A 8 3.92 18.45 -3.31
N THR A 9 3.52 19.52 -2.61
CA THR A 9 4.00 19.82 -1.25
C THR A 9 3.69 18.70 -0.26
N HIS A 10 2.47 18.16 -0.26
CA HIS A 10 2.08 17.07 0.63
C HIS A 10 2.86 15.79 0.31
N LEU A 11 3.12 15.51 -0.97
CA LEU A 11 3.94 14.38 -1.39
C LEU A 11 5.40 14.53 -0.95
N ASN A 12 5.96 15.74 -1.05
CA ASN A 12 7.32 16.01 -0.60
C ASN A 12 7.46 15.87 0.92
N MET A 13 6.48 16.37 1.69
CA MET A 13 6.45 16.15 3.13
C MET A 13 6.32 14.67 3.49
N ALA A 14 5.47 13.92 2.77
CA ALA A 14 5.31 12.49 2.99
C ALA A 14 6.60 11.71 2.73
N ARG A 15 7.28 11.99 1.61
CA ARG A 15 8.58 11.40 1.29
C ARG A 15 9.62 11.73 2.35
N TYR A 16 9.68 12.99 2.80
CA TYR A 16 10.59 13.38 3.87
C TYR A 16 10.35 12.58 5.15
N LEU A 17 9.08 12.40 5.55
CA LEU A 17 8.74 11.61 6.73
C LEU A 17 9.12 10.14 6.57
N ILE A 18 8.89 9.53 5.41
CA ILE A 18 9.25 8.14 5.15
C ILE A 18 10.77 7.94 5.14
N ILE A 19 11.53 8.87 4.54
CA ILE A 19 13.00 8.80 4.51
C ILE A 19 13.58 8.87 5.94
N ASN A 20 13.02 9.74 6.79
CA ASN A 20 13.51 9.91 8.17
C ASN A 20 12.93 8.88 9.16
N PHE A 21 11.75 8.32 8.84
CA PHE A 21 11.00 7.41 9.70
C PHE A 21 10.38 6.27 8.85
N PRO A 22 11.19 5.35 8.31
CA PRO A 22 10.73 4.37 7.32
C PRO A 22 9.69 3.39 7.89
N TYR A 23 9.68 3.14 9.21
CA TYR A 23 8.65 2.34 9.88
C TYR A 23 7.22 2.88 9.68
N THR A 24 7.06 4.13 9.25
CA THR A 24 5.75 4.74 9.00
C THR A 24 4.99 4.09 7.85
N ILE A 25 5.68 3.46 6.89
CA ILE A 25 5.04 2.83 5.72
C ILE A 25 4.27 1.56 6.08
N THR A 26 4.56 0.94 7.22
CA THR A 26 3.88 -0.27 7.69
C THR A 26 2.83 0.01 8.77
N GLN A 27 2.59 1.29 9.08
CA GLN A 27 1.56 1.67 10.03
C GLN A 27 0.18 1.39 9.46
N ILE A 28 -0.55 0.52 10.17
CA ILE A 28 -1.91 0.16 9.81
C ILE A 28 -2.91 1.22 10.26
N TYR A 29 -4.00 1.34 9.51
CA TYR A 29 -5.18 2.02 9.99
C TYR A 29 -5.85 1.17 11.09
N ASN A 30 -6.14 1.79 12.24
CA ASN A 30 -6.57 1.08 13.45
C ASN A 30 -8.08 1.15 13.71
N LYS A 31 -8.87 1.79 12.84
CA LYS A 31 -10.34 1.82 12.99
C LYS A 31 -10.97 0.72 12.17
N GLU A 32 -12.09 0.22 12.69
CA GLU A 32 -12.83 -0.94 12.19
C GLU A 32 -13.10 -0.91 10.68
N GLU A 33 -13.42 0.26 10.11
CA GLU A 33 -13.80 0.38 8.70
C GLU A 33 -12.69 -0.02 7.72
N TYR A 34 -11.47 0.49 7.92
CA TYR A 34 -10.31 0.25 7.03
C TYR A 34 -9.17 -0.46 7.77
N TYR A 35 -9.49 -1.23 8.81
CA TYR A 35 -8.49 -1.87 9.65
C TYR A 35 -7.46 -2.64 8.82
N GLY A 36 -6.17 -2.49 9.16
CA GLY A 36 -5.07 -3.17 8.48
C GLY A 36 -4.60 -2.51 7.17
N GLU A 37 -5.32 -1.51 6.66
CA GLU A 37 -4.87 -0.75 5.48
C GLU A 37 -3.56 0.00 5.77
N ILE A 38 -2.62 -0.05 4.84
CA ILE A 38 -1.31 0.64 4.90
C ILE A 38 -1.13 1.54 3.67
N VAL A 39 -0.05 2.32 3.65
CA VAL A 39 0.23 3.27 2.56
C VAL A 39 0.33 2.60 1.18
N LEU A 40 0.79 1.33 1.13
CA LEU A 40 0.87 0.57 -0.12
C LEU A 40 -0.51 0.31 -0.74
N HIS A 41 -1.50 -0.10 0.06
CA HIS A 41 -2.88 -0.28 -0.41
C HIS A 41 -3.43 1.02 -1.03
N ILE A 42 -3.18 2.16 -0.38
CA ILE A 42 -3.59 3.46 -0.91
C ILE A 42 -2.90 3.77 -2.24
N ALA A 43 -1.59 3.53 -2.36
CA ALA A 43 -0.85 3.76 -3.61
C ALA A 43 -1.42 2.93 -4.78
N ILE A 44 -1.82 1.69 -4.50
CA ILE A 44 -2.48 0.80 -5.47
C ILE A 44 -3.85 1.33 -5.85
N ILE A 45 -4.71 1.67 -4.89
CA ILE A 45 -6.04 2.25 -5.18
C ILE A 45 -5.93 3.56 -5.96
N LYS A 46 -4.88 4.36 -5.74
CA LYS A 46 -4.58 5.58 -6.49
C LYS A 46 -3.97 5.35 -7.87
N ARG A 47 -3.72 4.10 -8.25
CA ARG A 47 -3.14 3.74 -9.55
C ARG A 47 -1.80 4.41 -9.83
N ASN A 48 -0.96 4.52 -8.80
CA ASN A 48 0.32 5.22 -8.89
C ASN A 48 1.48 4.20 -8.87
N PRO A 49 1.87 3.62 -10.02
CA PRO A 49 2.95 2.63 -10.09
C PRO A 49 4.28 3.20 -9.62
N THR A 50 4.57 4.48 -9.92
CA THR A 50 5.81 5.14 -9.49
C THR A 50 5.92 5.21 -7.96
N MET A 51 4.81 5.46 -7.26
CA MET A 51 4.80 5.43 -5.79
C MET A 51 4.96 4.00 -5.26
N VAL A 52 4.34 3.01 -5.90
CA VAL A 52 4.50 1.59 -5.52
C VAL A 52 5.96 1.16 -5.67
N GLU A 53 6.61 1.46 -6.80
CA GLU A 53 8.03 1.17 -7.01
C GLU A 53 8.92 1.88 -5.99
N TRP A 54 8.62 3.14 -5.67
CA TRP A 54 9.39 3.90 -4.67
C TRP A 54 9.23 3.32 -3.25
N LEU A 55 8.01 2.94 -2.85
CA LEU A 55 7.77 2.33 -1.53
C LEU A 55 8.47 0.98 -1.35
N LEU A 56 8.64 0.20 -2.43
CA LEU A 56 9.22 -1.14 -2.39
C LEU A 56 10.73 -1.16 -2.71
N GLY A 57 11.20 -0.22 -3.53
CA GLY A 57 12.54 -0.25 -4.12
C GLY A 57 13.61 0.53 -3.36
N GLU A 58 13.22 1.52 -2.56
CA GLU A 58 14.17 2.36 -1.83
C GLU A 58 14.90 1.61 -0.71
N GLU A 59 16.22 1.87 -0.58
CA GLU A 59 17.11 1.15 0.35
C GLU A 59 16.59 1.16 1.79
N HIS A 60 16.08 2.31 2.24
CA HIS A 60 15.55 2.51 3.59
C HIS A 60 14.20 1.81 3.84
N ASN A 61 13.50 1.39 2.78
CA ASN A 61 12.21 0.70 2.86
C ASN A 61 12.35 -0.83 2.74
N LYS A 62 13.47 -1.34 2.23
CA LYS A 62 13.71 -2.78 2.02
C LYS A 62 13.50 -3.63 3.27
N ALA A 63 13.84 -3.10 4.45
CA ALA A 63 13.64 -3.78 5.73
C ALA A 63 12.16 -4.09 6.04
N TYR A 64 11.23 -3.39 5.38
CA TYR A 64 9.79 -3.52 5.56
C TYR A 64 9.12 -4.20 4.37
N LEU A 65 9.88 -4.66 3.38
CA LEU A 65 9.34 -5.19 2.12
C LEU A 65 8.36 -6.32 2.37
N GLU A 66 8.76 -7.34 3.15
CA GLU A 66 7.90 -8.49 3.46
C GLU A 66 6.62 -8.05 4.16
N GLN A 67 6.72 -7.15 5.16
CA GLN A 67 5.56 -6.63 5.89
C GLN A 67 4.61 -5.84 4.96
N GLN A 68 5.16 -5.08 4.01
CA GLN A 68 4.36 -4.37 3.02
C GLN A 68 3.63 -5.33 2.08
N LEU A 69 4.32 -6.35 1.56
CA LEU A 69 3.75 -7.30 0.59
C LEU A 69 2.70 -8.24 1.23
N THR A 70 2.87 -8.57 2.51
CA THR A 70 1.99 -9.47 3.27
C THR A 70 0.94 -8.74 4.10
N SER A 71 0.90 -7.41 4.05
CA SER A 71 -0.11 -6.63 4.79
C SER A 71 -1.53 -7.03 4.38
N ALA A 72 -2.45 -7.05 5.35
CA ALA A 72 -3.82 -7.48 5.15
C ALA A 72 -4.79 -6.35 5.53
N ALA A 73 -5.53 -5.82 4.55
CA ALA A 73 -6.62 -4.89 4.77
C ALA A 73 -7.92 -5.66 5.10
N SER A 74 -8.18 -5.88 6.38
CA SER A 74 -9.27 -6.73 6.90
C SER A 74 -10.42 -5.95 7.58
N GLY A 75 -10.43 -4.63 7.44
CA GLY A 75 -11.52 -3.78 7.89
C GLY A 75 -12.88 -4.17 7.31
N VAL A 76 -13.96 -3.76 8.00
CA VAL A 76 -15.34 -4.11 7.63
C VAL A 76 -15.70 -3.69 6.20
N PHE A 77 -15.02 -2.68 5.65
CA PHE A 77 -15.19 -2.26 4.26
C PHE A 77 -14.69 -3.31 3.24
N PHE A 78 -13.67 -4.07 3.61
CA PHE A 78 -12.96 -5.04 2.76
C PHE A 78 -13.38 -6.49 3.01
N GLN A 79 -14.47 -6.74 3.73
CA GLN A 79 -14.94 -8.09 4.03
C GLN A 79 -15.78 -8.70 2.91
N GLU A 80 -15.87 -10.04 2.88
CA GLU A 80 -16.70 -10.77 1.92
C GLU A 80 -18.17 -10.30 1.99
N GLY A 81 -18.82 -10.19 0.84
CA GLY A 81 -20.20 -9.69 0.74
C GLY A 81 -20.33 -8.17 0.82
N ARG A 82 -19.22 -7.43 0.96
CA ARG A 82 -19.19 -5.96 0.88
C ARG A 82 -18.83 -5.48 -0.53
N PRO A 83 -19.16 -4.23 -0.89
CA PRO A 83 -18.91 -3.70 -2.24
C PRO A 83 -17.45 -3.70 -2.68
N CYS A 84 -16.51 -3.73 -1.73
CA CYS A 84 -15.07 -3.57 -1.98
C CYS A 84 -14.27 -4.74 -1.41
N TYR A 85 -14.72 -5.96 -1.67
CA TYR A 85 -13.92 -7.17 -1.43
C TYR A 85 -12.96 -7.41 -2.61
N TYR A 86 -11.66 -7.23 -2.38
CA TYR A 86 -10.61 -7.44 -3.37
C TYR A 86 -9.63 -8.55 -2.98
N GLY A 87 -9.95 -9.32 -1.94
CA GLY A 87 -8.95 -10.00 -1.11
C GLY A 87 -8.31 -9.03 -0.11
N GLU A 88 -7.45 -9.55 0.77
CA GLU A 88 -6.86 -8.74 1.85
C GLU A 88 -5.47 -8.18 1.48
N THR A 89 -4.79 -8.76 0.49
CA THR A 89 -3.38 -8.46 0.18
C THR A 89 -3.22 -7.38 -0.91
N PRO A 90 -2.08 -6.65 -0.93
CA PRO A 90 -1.76 -5.68 -1.99
C PRO A 90 -1.84 -6.27 -3.40
N LEU A 91 -1.38 -7.51 -3.59
CA LEU A 91 -1.43 -8.18 -4.88
C LEU A 91 -2.88 -8.45 -5.32
N ALA A 92 -3.73 -8.90 -4.40
CA ALA A 92 -5.15 -9.11 -4.67
C ALA A 92 -5.85 -7.79 -5.06
N PHE A 93 -5.54 -6.69 -4.34
CA PHE A 93 -6.01 -5.35 -4.71
C PHE A 93 -5.61 -4.96 -6.14
N ALA A 94 -4.35 -5.15 -6.54
CA ALA A 94 -3.87 -4.81 -7.88
C ALA A 94 -4.57 -5.64 -8.97
N CYS A 95 -4.76 -6.94 -8.72
CA CYS A 95 -5.45 -7.85 -9.62
C CYS A 95 -6.94 -7.50 -9.77
N CYS A 96 -7.67 -7.34 -8.66
CA CYS A 96 -9.11 -7.06 -8.67
C CYS A 96 -9.45 -5.69 -9.24
N THR A 97 -8.52 -4.74 -9.22
CA THR A 97 -8.70 -3.39 -9.79
C THR A 97 -8.19 -3.25 -11.22
N ASN A 98 -7.78 -4.35 -11.86
CA ASN A 98 -7.28 -4.43 -13.24
C ASN A 98 -6.03 -3.55 -13.47
N GLN A 99 -5.03 -3.67 -12.60
CA GLN A 99 -3.80 -2.89 -12.62
C GLN A 99 -2.57 -3.77 -12.85
N TRP A 100 -2.47 -4.33 -14.06
CA TRP A 100 -1.42 -5.30 -14.43
C TRP A 100 0.00 -4.78 -14.24
N ASN A 101 0.24 -3.50 -14.54
CA ASN A 101 1.54 -2.86 -14.32
C ASN A 101 1.98 -2.89 -12.84
N ILE A 102 1.05 -2.64 -11.92
CA ILE A 102 1.32 -2.68 -10.48
C ILE A 102 1.44 -4.13 -10.00
N ALA A 103 0.62 -5.04 -10.51
CA ALA A 103 0.75 -6.46 -10.20
C ALA A 103 2.12 -7.01 -10.61
N GLU A 104 2.63 -6.63 -11.79
CA GLU A 104 3.96 -7.01 -12.26
C GLU A 104 5.07 -6.46 -11.35
N ILE A 105 4.96 -5.20 -10.91
CA ILE A 105 5.88 -4.62 -9.92
C ILE A 105 5.87 -5.45 -8.63
N LEU A 106 4.68 -5.73 -8.08
CA LEU A 106 4.55 -6.50 -6.84
C LEU A 106 5.17 -7.91 -6.98
N LEU A 107 4.90 -8.61 -8.09
CA LEU A 107 5.48 -9.93 -8.37
C LEU A 107 7.01 -9.87 -8.50
N LYS A 108 7.55 -8.83 -9.15
CA LYS A 108 9.00 -8.60 -9.25
C LYS A 108 9.66 -8.43 -7.89
N PHE A 109 8.96 -7.83 -6.92
CA PHE A 109 9.41 -7.67 -5.54
C PHE A 109 9.13 -8.90 -4.66
N GLY A 110 8.55 -9.98 -5.21
CA GLY A 110 8.34 -11.25 -4.51
C GLY A 110 6.97 -11.38 -3.81
N ALA A 111 5.96 -10.62 -4.23
CA ALA A 111 4.62 -10.76 -3.68
C ALA A 111 4.03 -12.15 -3.96
N SER A 112 3.36 -12.71 -2.95
CA SER A 112 2.54 -13.91 -3.07
C SER A 112 1.08 -13.59 -2.71
N MET A 113 0.16 -14.44 -3.18
CA MET A 113 -1.25 -14.40 -2.75
C MET A 113 -1.43 -15.04 -1.38
#